data_AF-A0A965J0S6-F1
#
_entry.id   AF-A0A965J0S6-F1
#
_cell.length_a   1.000
_cell.length_b   1.000
_cell.length_c   1.000
_cell.angle_alpha   90.00
_cell.angle_beta   90.00
_cell.angle_gamma   90.00
#
_symmetry.space_group_name_H-M   'P 1'
#
loop_
_entity.id
_entity.type
_entity.pdbx_description
1 polymer ?
#
loop_
_entity_poly.entity_id
_entity_poly.type
_entity_poly.pdbx_seq_one_letter_code
_entity_poly.pdbx_strand_id
1 'polypeptide(L)' 'MPYSMLSGVIPAAKMGVFMGIFNFFITLPQIVSALFSGPIVKHIFGGNAAYALMLGGGLMILAGLLNFTIKNEN' A
#
# COMPACT_ATOMS: atom_id res chain seq x y z
N MET A 1 0.12 -9.96 9.31
CA MET A 1 -0.63 -8.95 8.54
C MET A 1 -0.91 -7.75 9.45
N PRO A 2 -0.87 -6.50 8.97
CA PRO A 2 -1.04 -5.33 9.85
C PRO A 2 -2.39 -5.31 10.58
N TYR A 3 -3.47 -5.78 9.93
CA TYR A 3 -4.79 -5.93 10.52
C TYR A 3 -4.79 -6.86 11.75
N SER A 4 -4.05 -7.97 11.70
CA SER A 4 -3.93 -8.90 12.82
C SER A 4 -2.98 -8.43 13.91
N MET A 5 -2.02 -7.56 13.57
CA MET A 5 -1.20 -6.85 14.58
C MET A 5 -2.04 -5.80 15.31
N LEU A 6 -2.93 -5.10 14.60
CA LEU A 6 -3.81 -4.08 15.16
C LEU A 6 -4.97 -4.69 15.97
N SER A 7 -5.55 -5.81 15.51
CA SER A 7 -6.66 -6.47 16.21
C SER A 7 -6.30 -6.95 17.61
N GLY A 8 -5.04 -7.32 17.83
CA GLY A 8 -4.56 -7.82 19.12
C GLY A 8 -4.46 -6.74 20.21
N VAL A 9 -4.46 -5.45 19.84
CA VAL A 9 -4.28 -4.32 20.77
C VAL A 9 -5.56 -3.48 20.95
N ILE A 10 -6.63 -3.76 20.20
CA ILE A 10 -7.88 -2.99 20.25
C ILE A 10 -8.91 -3.69 21.17
N PRO A 11 -9.51 -2.99 22.15
CA PRO A 11 -10.63 -3.53 22.93
C PRO A 11 -11.81 -3.97 22.06
N ALA A 12 -12.34 -5.17 22.30
CA ALA A 12 -13.38 -5.79 21.47
C ALA A 12 -14.60 -4.88 21.21
N ALA A 13 -15.02 -4.10 22.22
CA ALA A 13 -16.15 -3.17 22.12
C ALA A 13 -15.96 -2.05 21.08
N LYS A 14 -14.71 -1.71 20.72
CA LYS A 14 -14.39 -0.65 19.74
C LYS A 14 -13.80 -1.21 18.44
N MET A 15 -13.72 -2.53 18.30
CA MET A 15 -13.08 -3.17 17.14
C MET A 15 -13.72 -2.72 15.82
N GLY A 16 -15.05 -2.66 15.73
CA GLY A 16 -15.73 -2.22 14.51
C GLY A 16 -15.32 -0.82 14.04
N VAL A 17 -15.18 0.14 14.97
CA VAL A 17 -14.81 1.54 14.64
C VAL A 17 -13.35 1.62 14.19
N PHE A 18 -12.43 1.04 14.96
CA PHE A 18 -11.00 1.09 14.63
C PHE A 18 -10.67 0.31 13.36
N MET A 19 -11.33 -0.82 13.13
CA MET A 19 -11.18 -1.59 11.89
C MET A 19 -11.76 -0.86 10.68
N GLY A 20 -12.86 -0.11 10.85
CA GLY A 20 -13.39 0.77 9.80
C GLY A 20 -12.41 1.88 9.43
N ILE A 21 -11.82 2.53 10.41
CA ILE A 21 -10.79 3.58 10.20
C ILE A 21 -9.57 3.00 9.49
N PHE A 22 -9.09 1.82 9.91
CA PHE A 22 -7.94 1.17 9.27
C PHE A 22 -8.21 0.84 7.80
N ASN A 23 -9.38 0.26 7.49
CA ASN A 23 -9.77 0.00 6.11
C ASN A 23 -9.90 1.29 5.28
N PHE A 24 -10.38 2.38 5.87
CA PHE A 24 -10.42 3.68 5.20
C PHE A 24 -9.02 4.16 4.80
N PHE A 25 -8.03 4.01 5.66
CA PHE A 25 -6.63 4.36 5.36
C PHE A 25 -5.98 3.48 4.29
N ILE A 26 -6.42 2.23 4.10
CA ILE A 26 -5.97 1.39 2.98
C ILE A 26 -6.67 1.80 1.68
N THR A 27 -7.97 2.02 1.76
CA THR A 27 -8.82 2.19 0.58
C THR A 27 -8.65 3.58 -0.05
N LEU A 28 -8.41 4.63 0.75
CA LEU A 28 -8.19 5.99 0.23
C LEU A 28 -6.99 6.05 -0.75
N PRO A 29 -5.77 5.62 -0.35
CA PRO A 29 -4.63 5.55 -1.26
C PRO A 29 -4.91 4.65 -2.46
N GLN A 30 -5.62 3.54 -2.27
CA GLN A 30 -5.96 2.63 -3.37
C GLN A 30 -6.88 3.30 -4.41
N ILE A 31 -7.89 4.06 -3.97
CA ILE A 31 -8.77 4.84 -4.87
C ILE A 31 -7.95 5.88 -5.63
N VAL A 32 -7.08 6.61 -4.94
CA VAL A 32 -6.16 7.57 -5.57
C VAL A 32 -5.34 6.86 -6.64
N SER A 33 -4.63 5.78 -6.30
CA SER A 33 -3.86 5.00 -7.26
C SER A 33 -4.69 4.48 -8.43
N ALA A 34 -5.93 4.04 -8.22
CA ALA A 34 -6.81 3.56 -9.28
C ALA A 34 -7.26 4.68 -10.24
N LEU A 35 -7.48 5.89 -9.72
CA LEU A 35 -7.82 7.06 -10.54
C LEU A 35 -6.62 7.51 -11.40
N PHE A 36 -5.41 7.47 -10.84
CA PHE A 36 -4.21 7.91 -11.54
C PHE A 36 -3.58 6.82 -12.43
N SER A 37 -3.82 5.53 -12.16
CA SER A 37 -3.19 4.43 -12.91
C SER A 37 -3.57 4.40 -14.38
N GLY A 38 -4.85 4.66 -14.73
CA GLY A 38 -5.31 4.67 -16.12
C GLY A 38 -4.58 5.70 -17.01
N PRO A 39 -4.58 7.00 -16.65
CA PRO A 39 -3.84 8.03 -17.36
C PRO A 39 -2.33 7.75 -17.43
N ILE A 40 -1.74 7.26 -16.34
CA ILE A 40 -0.31 6.90 -16.26
C ILE A 40 0.01 5.78 -17.26
N VAL A 41 -0.76 4.70 -17.28
CA VAL A 41 -0.54 3.58 -18.24
C VAL A 41 -0.69 4.07 -19.69
N LYS A 42 -1.67 4.93 -19.95
CA LYS A 42 -1.94 5.43 -21.30
C LYS A 42 -0.86 6.39 -21.82
N HIS A 43 -0.38 7.32 -21.00
CA HIS A 43 0.54 8.38 -21.45
C HIS A 43 2.01 8.05 -21.21
N ILE A 44 2.35 7.38 -20.11
CA ILE A 44 3.75 7.06 -19.76
C ILE A 44 4.16 5.70 -20.33
N PHE A 45 3.27 4.70 -20.29
CA PHE A 45 3.59 3.33 -20.70
C PHE A 45 3.04 2.94 -22.09
N GLY A 46 2.56 3.92 -22.86
CA GLY A 46 2.08 3.71 -24.24
C GLY A 46 0.89 2.74 -24.34
N GLY A 47 0.10 2.61 -23.28
CA GLY A 47 -1.03 1.67 -23.21
C GLY A 47 -0.67 0.24 -22.81
N ASN A 48 0.61 -0.06 -22.55
CA ASN A 48 1.02 -1.39 -22.12
C ASN A 48 1.08 -1.50 -20.58
N ALA A 49 0.03 -2.10 -20.00
CA ALA A 49 -0.10 -2.29 -18.56
C ALA A 49 1.01 -3.18 -17.95
N ALA A 50 1.69 -4.02 -18.75
CA ALA A 50 2.77 -4.87 -18.25
C ALA A 50 3.95 -4.04 -17.72
N TYR A 51 4.32 -2.95 -18.42
CA TYR A 51 5.41 -2.09 -17.96
C TYR A 51 5.08 -1.36 -16.65
N ALA A 52 3.82 -0.97 -16.44
CA ALA A 52 3.38 -0.37 -15.19
C ALA A 52 3.44 -1.38 -14.01
N LEU A 53 3.06 -2.63 -14.26
CA LEU A 53 3.20 -3.72 -13.27
C LEU A 53 4.67 -4.02 -12.95
N MET A 54 5.53 -4.08 -13.97
CA MET A 54 6.97 -4.28 -13.79
C MET A 54 7.61 -3.14 -12.97
N LEU A 55 7.21 -1.89 -13.23
CA LEU A 55 7.63 -0.74 -12.43
C LEU A 55 7.20 -0.90 -10.96
N GLY A 56 5.95 -1.29 -10.71
CA GLY A 56 5.45 -1.58 -9.36
C GLY A 56 6.26 -2.67 -8.65
N GLY A 57 6.56 -3.77 -9.35
CA GLY A 57 7.41 -4.84 -8.83
C GLY A 57 8.84 -4.38 -8.52
N GLY A 58 9.43 -3.57 -9.41
CA GLY A 58 10.75 -2.98 -9.19
C GLY A 58 10.81 -2.07 -7.96
N LEU A 59 9.78 -1.22 -7.77
CA LEU A 59 9.64 -0.38 -6.59
C LEU A 59 9.50 -1.22 -5.31
N MET A 60 8.81 -2.37 -5.37
CA MET A 60 8.65 -3.26 -4.22
C MET A 60 9.98 -3.92 -3.82
N ILE A 61 10.80 -4.34 -4.80
CA ILE A 61 12.16 -4.83 -4.55
C ILE A 61 13.02 -3.72 -3.94
N LEU A 62 12.98 -2.51 -4.52
CA LEU A 62 13.70 -1.36 -4.02
C LEU A 62 13.30 -1.00 -2.58
N ALA A 63 12.01 -1.04 -2.25
CA ALA A 63 11.51 -0.84 -0.89
C ALA A 63 12.06 -1.90 0.08
N GLY A 64 12.13 -3.16 -0.35
CA GLY A 64 12.76 -4.24 0.42
C GLY A 64 14.25 -4.00 0.67
N LEU A 65 14.98 -3.54 -0.36
CA LEU A 65 16.40 -3.18 -0.23
C LEU A 65 16.60 -1.98 0.71
N LEU A 66 15.77 -0.94 0.59
CA LEU A 66 15.80 0.21 1.47
C LEU A 66 15.47 -0.13 2.92
N ASN A 67 14.66 -1.16 3.15
CA ASN A 67 14.35 -1.64 4.51
C ASN A 67 15.61 -2.11 5.25
N PHE A 68 16.60 -2.69 4.55
CA PHE A 68 17.89 -3.06 5.16
C PHE A 68 18.73 -1.86 5.59
N THR A 69 18.52 -0.69 4.99
CA THR A 69 19.21 0.57 5.36
C THR A 69 18.59 1.22 6.61
N ILE A 70 17.40 0.78 7.05
CA ILE A 70 16.78 1.28 8.26
C ILE A 70 17.58 0.77 9.46
N LYS A 71 18.32 1.67 10.10
CA LYS A 71 19.03 1.40 11.34
C LYS A 71 18.02 1.46 12.48
N ASN A 72 17.71 0.31 13.08
CA ASN A 72 16.99 0.28 14.34
C ASN A 72 17.93 0.86 15.40
N GLU A 73 17.63 2.06 15.91
CA GLU A 73 18.28 2.60 17.10
C GLU A 73 17.77 1.77 18.29
N ASN A 74 18.70 1.05 18.93
CA ASN A 74 18.43 0.25 20.13
C ASN A 74 18.21 1.16 21.34
#